data_AF-A0AAV0W9Y4-F1
#
_entry.id   AF-A0AAV0W9Y4-F1
#
_cell.length_a   1.000
_cell.length_b   1.000
_cell.length_c   1.000
_cell.angle_alpha   90.00
_cell.angle_beta   90.00
_cell.angle_gamma   90.00
#
_symmetry.space_group_name_H-M   'P 1'
#
loop_
_entity.id
_entity.type
_entity.pdbx_description
1 polymer ?
#
loop_
_entity_poly.entity_id
_entity_poly.type
_entity_poly.pdbx_seq_one_letter_code
_entity_poly.pdbx_strand_id
1 'polypeptide(L)'
;MIEEELDFETEIINDKNYKDLQIGTSAYRKKLKGNKRKINSALRIEGKDYKIRKGTSVKKKLVLTNPCVSKKCQNACGYISEEIRQDVFDSYYQLNSQQRKIS
;
A
#
# COMPACT_ATOMS: atom_id res chain seq x y z
N MET A 1 34.45 -5.98 -8.01
CA MET A 1 33.26 -6.67 -7.49
C MET A 1 33.48 -6.96 -6.02
N ILE A 2 32.98 -6.10 -5.13
CA ILE A 2 32.57 -6.48 -3.78
C ILE A 2 31.40 -5.52 -3.49
N GLU A 3 30.18 -6.01 -3.65
CA GLU A 3 28.96 -5.31 -3.21
C GLU A 3 28.80 -5.63 -1.72
N GLU A 4 29.00 -4.64 -0.85
CA GLU A 4 28.70 -4.77 0.57
C GLU A 4 27.19 -4.71 0.77
N GLU A 5 26.56 -5.87 0.90
CA GLU A 5 25.18 -6.03 1.37
C GLU A 5 25.12 -5.68 2.87
N LEU A 6 24.64 -4.48 3.17
CA LEU A 6 24.29 -4.07 4.54
C LEU A 6 22.94 -4.68 4.91
N ASP A 7 22.98 -5.89 5.43
CA ASP A 7 21.83 -6.57 6.03
C ASP A 7 21.40 -5.83 7.30
N PHE A 8 20.31 -5.07 7.18
CA PHE A 8 19.67 -4.40 8.31
C PHE A 8 18.79 -5.42 9.05
N GLU A 9 19.38 -6.17 9.97
CA GLU A 9 18.65 -7.06 10.88
C GLU A 9 17.72 -6.23 11.76
N THR A 10 16.44 -6.19 11.39
CA THR A 10 15.40 -5.69 12.30
C THR A 10 15.05 -6.79 13.29
N GLU A 11 15.60 -6.70 14.50
CA GLU A 11 15.15 -7.52 15.61
C GLU A 11 13.67 -7.23 15.91
N ILE A 12 12.79 -8.16 15.55
CA ILE A 12 11.38 -8.12 15.96
C ILE A 12 11.33 -8.60 17.41
N ILE A 13 11.35 -7.65 18.35
CA ILE A 13 11.13 -7.92 19.78
C ILE A 13 9.72 -8.49 19.93
N ASN A 14 9.62 -9.80 20.11
CA ASN A 14 8.38 -10.55 20.19
C ASN A 14 8.01 -10.83 21.66
N ASP A 15 8.07 -9.79 22.50
CA ASP A 15 7.78 -9.94 23.93
C ASP A 15 6.28 -9.83 24.20
N LYS A 16 5.66 -10.99 24.42
CA LYS A 16 4.26 -11.16 24.84
C LYS A 16 3.99 -10.72 26.29
N ASN A 17 4.87 -9.95 26.93
CA ASN A 17 4.73 -9.56 28.33
C ASN A 17 4.92 -8.05 28.56
N TYR A 18 4.03 -7.25 27.96
CA TYR A 18 3.96 -5.80 28.10
C TYR A 18 3.37 -5.31 29.44
N LYS A 19 3.23 -6.18 30.46
CA LYS A 19 2.45 -5.86 31.67
C LYS A 19 3.26 -5.25 32.82
N ASP A 20 4.57 -5.43 32.87
CA ASP A 20 5.35 -5.09 34.08
C ASP A 20 6.30 -3.90 33.94
N LEU A 21 6.24 -3.16 32.82
CA LEU A 21 6.94 -1.87 32.74
C LEU A 21 6.08 -0.79 33.43
N GLN A 22 6.37 -0.51 34.70
CA GLN A 22 5.93 0.70 35.41
C GLN A 22 6.57 1.93 34.78
N ILE A 23 6.00 2.38 33.68
CA ILE A 23 6.36 3.63 33.04
C ILE A 23 5.47 4.70 33.65
N GLY A 24 6.09 5.73 34.22
CA GLY A 24 5.38 6.86 34.84
C GLY A 24 4.26 7.41 33.94
N THR A 25 3.24 7.98 34.57
CA THR A 25 1.97 8.41 33.96
C THR A 25 2.09 9.35 32.76
N SER A 26 3.27 9.91 32.48
CA SER A 26 3.58 10.78 31.34
C SER A 26 3.92 10.05 30.03
N ALA A 27 4.21 8.75 30.05
CA ALA A 27 4.65 8.02 28.86
C ALA A 27 3.52 7.43 27.98
N TYR A 28 2.29 7.45 28.47
CA TYR A 28 1.13 7.02 27.69
C TYR A 28 0.66 8.12 26.73
N ARG A 29 1.56 8.62 25.86
CA ARG A 29 1.10 9.30 24.65
C ARG A 29 0.45 8.24 23.77
N LYS A 30 -0.88 8.27 23.70
CA LYS A 30 -1.63 7.44 22.74
C LYS A 30 -0.98 7.65 21.37
N LYS A 31 -0.36 6.60 20.81
CA LYS A 31 0.19 6.65 19.45
C LYS A 31 -0.89 7.27 18.56
N LEU A 32 -0.57 8.38 17.91
CA LEU A 32 -1.50 9.05 17.01
C LEU A 32 -1.98 7.99 16.03
N LYS A 33 -3.28 7.69 16.05
CA LYS A 33 -3.86 6.74 15.11
C LYS A 33 -3.52 7.28 13.72
N GLY A 34 -2.76 6.51 12.95
CA GLY A 34 -2.34 6.89 11.61
C GLY A 34 -3.52 7.34 10.76
N ASN A 35 -3.25 8.09 9.69
CA ASN A 35 -4.31 8.65 8.85
C ASN A 35 -5.29 7.55 8.40
N LYS A 36 -6.51 7.59 8.97
CA LYS A 36 -7.55 6.57 8.76
C LYS A 36 -7.87 6.37 7.28
N ARG A 37 -7.73 7.40 6.44
CA ARG A 37 -7.93 7.29 4.99
C ARG A 37 -6.86 6.41 4.34
N LYS A 38 -5.58 6.61 4.70
CA LYS A 38 -4.47 5.80 4.18
C LYS A 38 -4.63 4.33 4.60
N ILE A 39 -4.93 4.10 5.88
CA ILE A 39 -5.17 2.76 6.42
C ILE A 39 -6.33 2.08 5.69
N ASN A 40 -7.47 2.76 5.56
CA ASN A 40 -8.63 2.20 4.86
C ASN A 40 -8.37 1.97 3.37
N SER A 41 -7.49 2.76 2.72
CA SER A 41 -7.12 2.56 1.32
C SER A 41 -6.40 1.24 1.12
N ALA A 42 -5.39 0.95 1.96
CA ALA A 42 -4.68 -0.33 1.93
C ALA A 42 -5.63 -1.51 2.19
N LEU A 43 -6.45 -1.42 3.25
CA LEU A 43 -7.43 -2.46 3.58
C LEU A 43 -8.43 -2.71 2.44
N ARG A 44 -8.82 -1.66 1.70
CA ARG A 44 -9.72 -1.78 0.56
C ARG A 44 -9.06 -2.51 -0.61
N ILE A 45 -7.81 -2.19 -0.93
CA ILE A 45 -7.04 -2.84 -2.00
C ILE A 45 -6.85 -4.33 -1.69
N GLU A 46 -6.56 -4.66 -0.43
CA GLU A 46 -6.39 -6.03 0.05
C GLU A 46 -7.72 -6.79 0.26
N GLY A 47 -8.86 -6.11 0.11
CA GLY A 47 -10.19 -6.70 0.35
C GLY A 47 -10.45 -7.09 1.81
N LYS A 48 -9.75 -6.49 2.78
CA LYS A 48 -9.91 -6.74 4.22
C LYS A 48 -11.07 -5.93 4.82
N ASP A 49 -11.42 -6.28 6.05
CA ASP A 49 -12.41 -5.53 6.82
C ASP A 49 -11.92 -4.10 7.13
N TYR A 50 -12.77 -3.09 7.02
CA TYR A 50 -12.42 -1.72 7.45
C TYR A 50 -13.64 -0.91 7.91
N LYS A 51 -13.42 0.15 8.69
CA LYS A 51 -14.49 1.04 9.18
C LYS A 51 -14.56 2.32 8.36
N ILE A 52 -15.73 2.65 7.83
CA ILE A 52 -15.94 3.91 7.13
C ILE A 52 -16.18 5.06 8.13
N ARG A 53 -16.12 6.30 7.64
CA ARG A 53 -16.33 7.51 8.46
C ARG A 53 -17.70 7.51 9.16
N LYS A 54 -18.73 6.93 8.54
CA LYS A 54 -20.09 6.80 9.09
C LYS A 54 -20.20 5.73 10.18
N GLY A 55 -19.11 5.07 10.56
CA GLY A 55 -19.07 4.08 11.64
C GLY A 55 -19.38 2.64 11.22
N THR A 56 -19.92 2.42 10.01
CA THR A 56 -20.20 1.06 9.53
C THR A 56 -18.92 0.32 9.15
N SER A 57 -18.92 -1.00 9.31
CA SER A 57 -17.84 -1.89 8.88
C SER A 57 -18.13 -2.45 7.48
N VAL A 58 -17.16 -2.32 6.59
CA VAL A 58 -17.12 -3.06 5.34
C VAL A 58 -16.46 -4.39 5.65
N LYS A 59 -17.15 -5.50 5.32
CA LYS A 59 -16.64 -6.85 5.50
C LYS A 59 -15.65 -7.21 4.40
N LYS A 60 -14.78 -8.18 4.70
CA LYS A 60 -13.81 -8.75 3.79
C LYS A 60 -14.49 -9.27 2.53
N LYS A 61 -13.83 -9.08 1.41
CA LYS A 61 -14.25 -9.55 0.09
C LYS A 61 -13.10 -10.30 -0.55
N LEU A 62 -13.41 -11.32 -1.33
CA LEU A 62 -12.42 -11.98 -2.15
C LEU A 62 -11.96 -11.00 -3.24
N VAL A 63 -10.67 -10.66 -3.24
CA VAL A 63 -10.05 -9.91 -4.32
C VAL A 63 -9.74 -10.91 -5.43
N LEU A 64 -10.50 -10.84 -6.52
CA LEU A 64 -10.20 -11.64 -7.70
C LEU A 64 -8.94 -11.09 -8.37
N THR A 65 -8.14 -11.99 -8.92
CA THR A 65 -6.98 -11.61 -9.73
C THR A 65 -7.46 -10.87 -10.99
N ASN A 66 -6.55 -10.08 -11.57
CA ASN A 66 -6.84 -9.39 -12.83
C ASN A 66 -7.29 -10.43 -13.87
N PRO A 67 -8.53 -10.35 -14.40
CA PRO A 67 -9.08 -11.38 -15.30
C PRO A 67 -8.27 -11.52 -16.59
N CYS A 68 -7.50 -10.49 -16.92
CA CYS A 68 -6.66 -10.39 -18.10
C CYS A 68 -5.35 -11.15 -18.00
N VAL A 69 -4.97 -11.62 -16.80
CA VAL A 69 -3.83 -12.52 -16.60
C VAL A 69 -4.13 -13.92 -17.15
N SER A 70 -5.37 -14.38 -16.98
CA SER A 70 -5.80 -15.74 -17.35
C SER A 70 -6.26 -15.90 -18.80
N LYS A 71 -6.59 -14.78 -19.46
CA LYS A 71 -7.18 -14.75 -20.80
C LYS A 71 -6.19 -14.14 -21.79
N LYS A 72 -6.35 -14.48 -23.08
CA LYS A 72 -5.75 -13.72 -24.18
C LYS A 72 -6.40 -12.33 -24.24
N CYS A 73 -6.02 -11.40 -23.35
CA CYS A 73 -6.44 -10.00 -23.40
C CYS A 73 -5.88 -9.41 -24.71
N GLN A 74 -6.76 -8.89 -25.57
CA GLN A 74 -6.36 -8.20 -26.81
C GLN A 74 -5.40 -7.03 -26.51
N ASN A 75 -5.55 -6.41 -25.33
CA ASN A 75 -4.74 -5.28 -24.88
C ASN A 75 -3.57 -5.70 -23.97
N ALA A 76 -3.23 -6.99 -23.90
CA ALA A 76 -2.14 -7.55 -23.06
C ALA A 76 -2.13 -7.07 -21.59
N CYS A 77 -3.31 -6.70 -21.09
CA CYS A 77 -3.51 -5.96 -19.85
C CYS A 77 -3.26 -6.77 -18.56
N GLY A 78 -2.84 -8.03 -18.69
CA GLY A 78 -2.47 -8.92 -17.59
C GLY A 78 -1.05 -8.69 -17.08
N TYR A 79 -0.12 -8.22 -17.92
CA TYR A 79 1.28 -8.01 -17.56
C TYR A 79 1.77 -6.66 -18.07
N ILE A 80 1.60 -5.63 -17.26
CA ILE A 80 2.23 -4.33 -17.51
C ILE A 80 3.45 -4.28 -16.59
N SER A 81 4.64 -4.36 -17.19
CA SER A 81 5.89 -4.25 -16.44
C SER A 81 6.04 -2.85 -15.83
N GLU A 82 6.84 -2.75 -14.77
CA GLU A 82 7.19 -1.45 -14.17
C GLU A 82 7.80 -0.51 -15.22
N GLU A 83 8.60 -1.06 -16.14
CA GLU A 83 9.21 -0.34 -17.26
C GLU A 83 8.17 0.29 -18.19
N ILE A 84 7.16 -0.47 -18.61
CA ILE A 84 6.08 0.06 -19.47
C ILE A 84 5.28 1.14 -18.73
N ARG A 85 5.06 0.98 -17.42
CA ARG A 85 4.40 2.03 -16.63
C ARG A 85 5.24 3.30 -16.58
N GLN A 86 6.54 3.15 -16.39
CA GLN A 86 7.46 4.27 -16.31
C GLN A 86 7.54 5.01 -17.65
N ASP A 87 7.63 4.28 -18.76
CA ASP A 87 7.66 4.85 -20.11
C ASP A 87 6.39 5.65 -20.44
N VAL A 88 5.21 5.11 -20.13
CA VAL A 88 3.94 5.82 -20.29
C VAL A 88 3.90 7.09 -19.44
N PHE A 89 4.40 7.01 -18.20
CA PHE A 89 4.46 8.16 -17.30
C PHE A 89 5.40 9.24 -17.84
N ASP A 90 6.62 8.87 -18.23
CA ASP A 90 7.62 9.79 -18.73
C ASP A 90 7.16 10.44 -20.04
N SER A 91 6.61 9.65 -20.95
CA SER A 91 6.01 10.12 -22.21
C SER A 91 4.90 11.13 -21.96
N TYR A 92 4.02 10.89 -20.98
CA TYR A 92 2.94 11.82 -20.64
C TYR A 92 3.47 13.16 -20.12
N TYR A 93 4.52 13.15 -19.28
CA TYR A 93 5.08 14.38 -18.71
C TYR A 93 5.96 15.17 -19.68
N GLN A 94 6.43 14.54 -20.76
CA GLN A 94 7.07 15.24 -21.88
C GLN A 94 6.06 16.03 -22.73
N LEU A 95 4.75 15.71 -22.66
CA LEU A 95 3.73 16.46 -23.37
C LEU A 95 3.58 17.89 -22.82
N ASN A 96 3.24 18.81 -23.72
CA ASN A 96 2.98 20.19 -23.33
C ASN A 96 1.69 20.29 -22.47
N SER A 97 1.54 21.39 -21.74
CA SER A 97 0.47 21.53 -20.73
C SER A 97 -0.95 21.54 -21.33
N GLN A 98 -1.10 21.88 -22.61
CA GLN A 98 -2.38 21.85 -23.31
C GLN A 98 -2.76 20.41 -23.68
N GLN A 99 -1.81 19.61 -24.16
CA GLN A 99 -2.03 18.19 -24.48
C GLN A 99 -2.35 17.35 -23.24
N ARG A 100 -1.70 17.63 -22.10
CA ARG A 100 -1.96 16.94 -20.82
C ARG A 100 -3.35 17.17 -20.24
N LYS A 101 -4.05 18.25 -20.63
CA LYS A 101 -5.40 18.58 -20.13
C LYS A 101 -6.52 17.89 -20.90
N ILE A 102 -6.23 17.38 -22.10
CA ILE A 102 -7.22 16.85 -23.04
C ILE A 102 -7.28 15.31 -22.97
N SER A 103 -6.21 14.67 -22.53
CA SER A 103 -6.08 13.22 -22.32
C SER A 103 -6.85 12.70 -21.10
#